data_AF-A0A3C0HTQ3-F1
#
_entry.id   AF-A0A3C0HTQ3-F1
#
_cell.length_a   1.000
_cell.length_b   1.000
_cell.length_c   1.000
_cell.angle_alpha   90.00
_cell.angle_beta   90.00
_cell.angle_gamma   90.00
#
_symmetry.space_group_name_H-M   'P 1'
#
loop_
_entity.id
_entity.type
_entity.pdbx_description
1 polymer ?
#
loop_
_entity_poly.entity_id
_entity_poly.type
_entity_poly.pdbx_seq_one_letter_code
_entity_poly.pdbx_strand_id
1 'polypeptide(L)'
;VDDITLRLDDDEARVDHHRNPHLGITVGRFANRIGGARFELDGVVHELVANEGDNLLHGGADGFGRRWWEVVDTDDGVTFSLVSPDGDMGFPGTLTATVHYRLVDTTLHVDISATTDAPTVCSLSNHTYWNLGGPTETTIDDHVVTLDASTLVPVDADLIPNGEPVAAEGPFDLRAGGVLGGRIGFPLPAGYDHCFMVDGAGFRRHARIDHPTTGRR
;
A
#
# COMPACT_ATOMS: atom_id res chain seq x y z
N VAL A 1 -20.81 -2.87 15.70
CA VAL A 1 -19.51 -2.38 15.21
C VAL A 1 -19.67 -2.26 13.72
N ASP A 2 -19.58 -1.05 13.19
CA ASP A 2 -19.75 -0.83 11.75
C ASP A 2 -18.45 -1.20 11.04
N ASP A 3 -18.57 -1.67 9.80
CA ASP A 3 -17.42 -1.85 8.93
C ASP A 3 -16.90 -0.47 8.48
N ILE A 4 -15.61 -0.24 8.70
CA ILE A 4 -14.91 1.00 8.33
C ILE A 4 -13.88 0.75 7.24
N THR A 5 -13.92 -0.42 6.60
CA THR A 5 -13.06 -0.79 5.48
C THR A 5 -13.89 -1.07 4.24
N LEU A 6 -13.38 -0.69 3.08
CA LEU A 6 -14.00 -1.09 1.82
C LEU A 6 -13.64 -2.54 1.52
N ARG A 7 -14.64 -3.32 1.10
CA ARG A 7 -14.47 -4.72 0.71
C ARG A 7 -15.37 -5.08 -0.46
N LEU A 8 -15.00 -6.15 -1.14
CA LEU A 8 -15.86 -6.83 -2.11
C LEU A 8 -16.55 -8.00 -1.41
N ASP A 9 -17.79 -8.27 -1.82
CA ASP A 9 -18.66 -9.27 -1.17
C ASP A 9 -18.37 -10.70 -1.64
N ASP A 10 -17.70 -10.88 -2.80
CA ASP A 10 -17.40 -12.19 -3.38
C ASP A 10 -15.91 -12.39 -3.68
N ASP A 11 -15.45 -13.63 -3.55
CA ASP A 11 -14.04 -14.01 -3.76
C ASP A 11 -13.62 -13.90 -5.23
N GLU A 12 -14.54 -14.14 -6.17
CA GLU A 12 -14.27 -13.95 -7.60
C GLU A 12 -13.92 -12.48 -7.90
N ALA A 13 -14.65 -11.53 -7.30
CA ALA A 13 -14.37 -10.11 -7.41
C ALA A 13 -12.98 -9.78 -6.86
N ARG A 14 -12.55 -10.42 -5.78
CA ARG A 14 -11.25 -10.14 -5.14
C ARG A 14 -10.08 -10.43 -6.07
N VAL A 15 -10.15 -11.52 -6.84
CA VAL A 15 -9.08 -11.91 -7.77
C VAL A 15 -9.21 -11.27 -9.15
N ASP A 16 -10.36 -10.69 -9.50
CA ASP A 16 -10.59 -10.00 -10.77
C ASP A 16 -9.94 -8.59 -10.78
N HIS A 17 -9.03 -8.35 -11.72
CA HIS A 17 -8.33 -7.08 -11.93
C HIS A 17 -9.26 -5.92 -12.32
N HIS A 18 -10.35 -6.21 -13.02
CA HIS A 18 -11.29 -5.19 -13.47
C HIS A 18 -12.26 -4.77 -12.36
N ARG A 19 -12.46 -5.62 -11.36
CA ARG A 19 -13.39 -5.39 -10.25
C ARG A 19 -12.69 -4.95 -8.97
N ASN A 20 -11.45 -5.37 -8.74
CA ASN A 20 -10.72 -5.06 -7.52
C ASN A 20 -9.51 -4.17 -7.77
N PRO A 21 -9.57 -2.87 -7.43
CA PRO A 21 -8.44 -1.94 -7.47
C PRO A 21 -7.52 -2.12 -6.25
N HIS A 22 -7.18 -3.37 -5.88
CA HIS A 22 -6.33 -3.70 -4.75
C HIS A 22 -6.94 -3.41 -3.35
N LEU A 23 -8.26 -3.54 -3.19
CA LEU A 23 -8.95 -3.41 -1.91
C LEU A 23 -8.50 -4.50 -0.91
N GLY A 24 -7.81 -4.08 0.16
CA GLY A 24 -7.53 -4.93 1.33
C GLY A 24 -6.51 -6.05 1.09
N ILE A 25 -5.73 -5.98 0.02
CA ILE A 25 -4.77 -7.02 -0.33
C ILE A 25 -3.44 -6.85 0.42
N THR A 26 -2.66 -7.93 0.51
CA THR A 26 -1.21 -7.85 0.74
C THR A 26 -0.52 -7.58 -0.60
N VAL A 27 0.26 -6.50 -0.67
CA VAL A 27 0.96 -6.09 -1.90
C VAL A 27 2.37 -6.68 -1.90
N GLY A 28 2.78 -7.26 -3.03
CA GLY A 28 4.11 -7.79 -3.22
C GLY A 28 4.27 -8.44 -4.61
N ARG A 29 5.49 -8.80 -5.04
CA ARG A 29 6.76 -8.71 -4.30
C ARG A 29 7.27 -7.28 -4.11
N PHE A 30 6.80 -6.34 -4.92
CA PHE A 30 7.15 -4.92 -4.83
C PHE A 30 5.90 -4.03 -4.85
N ALA A 31 5.66 -3.32 -3.75
CA ALA A 31 4.58 -2.35 -3.62
C ALA A 31 4.89 -1.07 -4.39
N ASN A 32 3.84 -0.40 -4.85
CA ASN A 32 3.90 0.74 -5.79
C ASN A 32 4.55 0.38 -7.14
N ARG A 33 5.16 1.36 -7.82
CA ARG A 33 5.60 1.27 -9.22
C ARG A 33 7.11 1.01 -9.35
N ILE A 34 7.50 0.27 -10.39
CA ILE A 34 8.87 0.22 -10.93
C ILE A 34 8.83 0.76 -12.37
N GLY A 35 9.52 1.89 -12.57
CA GLY A 35 9.55 2.60 -13.84
C GLY A 35 10.17 1.77 -14.97
N GLY A 36 9.50 1.73 -16.12
CA GLY A 36 9.93 0.94 -17.28
C GLY A 36 9.95 -0.58 -17.03
N ALA A 37 9.30 -1.03 -15.95
CA ALA A 37 9.24 -2.43 -15.53
C ALA A 37 10.62 -3.09 -15.50
N ARG A 38 11.65 -2.38 -15.04
CA ARG A 38 13.01 -2.93 -14.96
C ARG A 38 13.81 -2.31 -13.83
N PHE A 39 14.81 -3.04 -13.36
CA PHE A 39 15.81 -2.51 -12.43
C PHE A 39 17.16 -3.18 -12.65
N GLU A 40 18.22 -2.55 -12.13
CA GLU A 40 19.56 -3.13 -12.09
C GLU A 40 19.87 -3.60 -10.67
N LEU A 41 20.35 -4.83 -10.54
CA LEU A 41 20.82 -5.41 -9.29
C LEU A 41 22.13 -6.15 -9.54
N ASP A 42 23.16 -5.84 -8.76
CA ASP A 42 24.50 -6.42 -8.89
C ASP A 42 25.08 -6.39 -10.32
N GLY A 43 24.79 -5.31 -11.08
CA GLY A 43 25.25 -5.12 -12.46
C GLY A 43 24.44 -5.89 -13.51
N VAL A 44 23.35 -6.54 -13.13
CA VAL A 44 22.44 -7.26 -14.04
C VAL A 44 21.14 -6.50 -14.16
N VAL A 45 20.70 -6.26 -15.40
CA VAL A 45 19.38 -5.69 -15.67
C VAL A 45 18.34 -6.80 -15.62
N HIS A 46 17.36 -6.63 -14.75
CA HIS A 46 16.18 -7.48 -14.64
C HIS A 46 15.00 -6.79 -15.31
N GLU A 47 14.46 -7.41 -16.36
CA GLU A 47 13.21 -7.00 -16.99
C GLU A 47 12.04 -7.70 -16.28
N LEU A 48 11.00 -6.93 -15.94
CA LEU A 48 9.80 -7.36 -15.25
C LEU A 48 8.61 -7.38 -16.21
N VAL A 49 7.54 -8.04 -15.79
CA VAL A 49 6.28 -8.05 -16.56
C VAL A 49 5.46 -6.81 -16.21
N ALA A 50 5.45 -5.84 -17.12
CA ALA A 50 4.63 -4.63 -17.00
C ALA A 50 3.12 -4.95 -16.94
N ASN A 51 2.38 -4.16 -16.16
CA ASN A 51 0.92 -4.27 -16.03
C ASN A 51 0.22 -2.90 -15.95
N GLU A 52 0.96 -1.80 -16.04
CA GLU A 52 0.43 -0.44 -16.09
C GLU A 52 1.25 0.39 -17.07
N GLY A 53 0.81 0.43 -18.33
CA GLY A 53 1.61 1.02 -19.41
C GLY A 53 2.95 0.28 -19.54
N ASP A 54 4.05 1.04 -19.51
CA ASP A 54 5.41 0.53 -19.54
C ASP A 54 5.96 0.18 -18.14
N ASN A 55 5.17 0.37 -17.08
CA ASN A 55 5.59 0.21 -15.70
C ASN A 55 5.06 -1.10 -15.09
N LEU A 56 5.74 -1.58 -14.05
CA LEU A 56 5.21 -2.60 -13.16
C LEU A 56 4.56 -1.90 -11.96
N LEU A 57 3.33 -2.27 -11.63
CA LEU A 57 2.58 -1.82 -10.47
C LEU A 57 2.25 -3.01 -9.56
N HIS A 58 2.57 -2.89 -8.27
CA HIS A 58 2.10 -3.78 -7.20
C HIS A 58 2.47 -5.26 -7.39
N GLY A 59 3.70 -5.50 -7.87
CA GLY A 59 4.21 -6.84 -8.14
C GLY A 59 3.73 -7.46 -9.44
N GLY A 60 2.95 -6.72 -10.23
CA GLY A 60 2.50 -7.12 -11.56
C GLY A 60 1.08 -7.71 -11.61
N ALA A 61 0.69 -8.17 -12.80
CA ALA A 61 -0.62 -8.77 -13.06
C ALA A 61 -0.91 -10.05 -12.24
N ASP A 62 0.10 -10.75 -11.72
CA ASP A 62 -0.10 -11.87 -10.80
C ASP A 62 0.65 -11.62 -9.47
N GLY A 63 0.67 -10.36 -9.02
CA GLY A 63 1.27 -9.99 -7.74
C GLY A 63 0.58 -10.66 -6.54
N PHE A 64 1.17 -10.51 -5.36
CA PHE A 64 0.78 -11.27 -4.16
C PHE A 64 -0.67 -11.05 -3.71
N GLY A 65 -1.25 -9.91 -4.05
CA GLY A 65 -2.63 -9.59 -3.75
C GLY A 65 -3.66 -10.28 -4.63
N ARG A 66 -3.22 -11.04 -5.63
CA ARG A 66 -4.07 -11.81 -6.56
C ARG A 66 -4.03 -13.30 -6.28
N ARG A 67 -3.20 -13.73 -5.32
CA ARG A 67 -2.91 -15.13 -5.05
C ARG A 67 -3.51 -15.57 -3.74
N TRP A 68 -3.77 -16.87 -3.65
CA TRP A 68 -4.12 -17.52 -2.40
C TRP A 68 -2.87 -17.73 -1.57
N TRP A 69 -2.98 -17.40 -0.29
CA TRP A 69 -1.95 -17.65 0.71
C TRP A 69 -2.33 -18.86 1.55
N GLU A 70 -1.33 -19.63 1.95
CA GLU A 70 -1.52 -20.76 2.87
C GLU A 70 -1.63 -20.26 4.31
N VAL A 71 -2.58 -20.77 5.08
CA VAL A 71 -2.62 -20.55 6.53
C VAL A 71 -1.67 -21.53 7.19
N VAL A 72 -0.61 -21.02 7.82
CA VAL A 72 0.45 -21.84 8.41
C VAL A 72 0.44 -21.88 9.94
N ASP A 73 -0.26 -20.93 10.58
CA ASP A 73 -0.43 -20.88 12.04
C ASP A 73 -1.70 -20.09 12.42
N THR A 74 -2.34 -20.49 13.53
CA THR A 74 -3.55 -19.84 14.08
C THR A 74 -3.55 -19.72 15.61
N ASP A 75 -2.43 -20.00 16.29
CA ASP A 75 -2.40 -20.05 17.76
C ASP A 75 -2.48 -18.65 18.41
N ASP A 76 -1.81 -17.64 17.84
CA ASP A 76 -1.83 -16.24 18.29
C ASP A 76 -2.17 -15.29 17.13
N GLY A 77 -3.41 -15.33 16.66
CA GLY A 77 -3.82 -14.62 15.44
C GLY A 77 -3.81 -15.56 14.23
N VAL A 78 -3.49 -15.05 13.04
CA VAL A 78 -3.39 -15.89 11.83
C VAL A 78 -2.15 -15.52 11.03
N THR A 79 -1.33 -16.53 10.73
CA THR A 79 -0.15 -16.38 9.88
C THR A 79 -0.42 -16.99 8.50
N PHE A 80 -0.21 -16.18 7.48
CA PHE A 80 -0.30 -16.56 6.08
C PHE A 80 1.11 -16.67 5.48
N SER A 81 1.31 -17.62 4.56
CA SER A 81 2.57 -17.79 3.80
C SER A 81 2.29 -17.85 2.30
N LEU A 82 3.20 -17.29 1.51
CA LEU A 82 3.22 -17.39 0.06
C LEU A 82 4.64 -17.56 -0.46
N VAL A 83 4.83 -18.51 -1.37
CA VAL A 83 6.09 -18.72 -2.09
C VAL A 83 5.98 -18.14 -3.50
N SER A 84 6.87 -17.22 -3.82
CA SER A 84 7.06 -16.61 -5.13
C SER A 84 8.35 -17.20 -5.71
N PRO A 85 8.27 -18.09 -6.72
CA PRO A 85 9.45 -18.78 -7.26
C PRO A 85 10.43 -17.81 -7.93
N ASP A 86 11.66 -18.27 -8.18
CA ASP A 86 12.61 -17.55 -9.04
C ASP A 86 11.99 -17.26 -10.44
N GLY A 87 12.21 -16.03 -10.93
CA GLY A 87 11.68 -15.54 -12.20
C GLY A 87 10.21 -15.11 -12.15
N ASP A 88 9.54 -15.21 -10.99
CA ASP A 88 8.15 -14.81 -10.84
C ASP A 88 7.94 -13.32 -11.15
N MET A 89 7.12 -13.01 -12.15
CA MET A 89 6.94 -11.66 -12.72
C MET A 89 8.25 -10.98 -13.16
N GLY A 90 9.33 -11.74 -13.36
CA GLY A 90 10.67 -11.27 -13.71
C GLY A 90 11.60 -11.03 -12.51
N PHE A 91 11.11 -11.18 -11.27
CA PHE A 91 11.94 -11.00 -10.08
C PHE A 91 12.89 -12.19 -9.86
N PRO A 92 14.19 -11.95 -9.59
CA PRO A 92 15.14 -13.02 -9.30
C PRO A 92 14.93 -13.59 -7.89
N GLY A 93 15.29 -14.86 -7.69
CA GLY A 93 15.26 -15.56 -6.42
C GLY A 93 13.87 -16.03 -6.00
N THR A 94 13.82 -17.21 -5.38
CA THR A 94 12.62 -17.67 -4.70
C THR A 94 12.46 -16.87 -3.41
N LEU A 95 11.33 -16.18 -3.26
CA LEU A 95 10.98 -15.43 -2.06
C LEU A 95 9.80 -16.09 -1.35
N THR A 96 9.96 -16.37 -0.07
CA THR A 96 8.86 -16.77 0.83
C THR A 96 8.46 -15.56 1.66
N ALA A 97 7.22 -15.10 1.49
CA ALA A 97 6.65 -14.02 2.26
C ALA A 97 5.69 -14.58 3.31
N THR A 98 5.65 -13.94 4.49
CA THR A 98 4.71 -14.25 5.55
C THR A 98 4.02 -12.98 6.03
N VAL A 99 2.73 -13.10 6.34
CA VAL A 99 1.95 -12.04 6.98
C VAL A 99 1.28 -12.60 8.22
N HIS A 100 1.58 -12.01 9.37
CA HIS A 100 0.95 -12.36 10.64
C HIS A 100 0.01 -11.23 11.07
N TYR A 101 -1.28 -11.56 11.20
CA TYR A 101 -2.30 -10.67 11.72
C TYR A 101 -2.65 -11.06 13.15
N ARG A 102 -2.59 -10.11 14.08
CA ARG A 102 -3.05 -10.29 15.46
C ARG A 102 -3.82 -9.07 15.95
N LEU A 103 -4.89 -9.31 16.70
CA LEU A 103 -5.70 -8.26 17.32
C LEU A 103 -5.44 -8.26 18.83
N VAL A 104 -4.88 -7.17 19.34
CA VAL A 104 -4.66 -6.97 20.78
C VAL A 104 -5.47 -5.76 21.21
N ASP A 105 -6.47 -5.99 22.07
CA ASP A 105 -7.49 -5.01 22.43
C ASP A 105 -8.18 -4.40 21.19
N THR A 106 -7.86 -3.15 20.86
CA THR A 106 -8.37 -2.43 19.68
C THR A 106 -7.29 -2.16 18.64
N THR A 107 -6.12 -2.79 18.76
CA THR A 107 -4.97 -2.61 17.86
C THR A 107 -4.79 -3.84 16.98
N LEU A 108 -4.98 -3.65 15.67
CA LEU A 108 -4.58 -4.61 14.67
C LEU A 108 -3.08 -4.47 14.40
N HIS A 109 -2.33 -5.53 14.65
CA HIS A 109 -0.94 -5.64 14.24
C HIS A 109 -0.87 -6.47 12.95
N VAL A 110 -0.04 -6.00 12.02
CA VAL A 110 0.22 -6.65 10.74
C VAL A 110 1.73 -6.71 10.57
N ASP A 111 2.29 -7.88 10.84
CA ASP A 111 3.72 -8.13 10.73
C ASP A 111 3.98 -8.82 9.39
N ILE A 112 4.68 -8.13 8.49
CA ILE A 112 4.99 -8.63 7.13
C ILE A 112 6.50 -8.86 7.03
N SER A 113 6.91 -10.08 6.67
CA SER A 113 8.31 -10.43 6.48
C SER A 113 8.52 -11.29 5.25
N ALA A 114 9.77 -11.35 4.78
CA ALA A 114 10.15 -12.21 3.67
C ALA A 114 11.58 -12.71 3.81
N THR A 115 11.83 -13.90 3.27
CA THR A 115 13.17 -14.48 3.07
C THR A 115 13.35 -14.87 1.61
N THR A 116 14.57 -14.80 1.10
CA THR A 116 14.89 -15.14 -0.29
C THR A 116 16.12 -16.04 -0.37
N ASP A 117 16.21 -16.87 -1.41
CA ASP A 117 17.36 -17.73 -1.69
C ASP A 117 18.44 -17.06 -2.57
N ALA A 118 18.12 -15.90 -3.16
CA ALA A 118 19.04 -15.07 -3.94
C ALA A 118 18.72 -13.57 -3.76
N PRO A 119 19.69 -12.66 -4.02
CA PRO A 119 19.44 -11.21 -4.01
C PRO A 119 18.23 -10.83 -4.87
N THR A 120 17.33 -10.03 -4.31
CA THR A 120 16.11 -9.57 -4.98
C THR A 120 15.65 -8.25 -4.37
N VAL A 121 14.78 -7.51 -5.08
CA VAL A 121 14.09 -6.35 -4.52
C VAL A 121 12.80 -6.80 -3.85
N CYS A 122 12.49 -6.21 -2.70
CA CYS A 122 11.30 -6.55 -1.93
C CYS A 122 10.76 -5.30 -1.26
N SER A 123 9.47 -5.03 -1.46
CA SER A 123 8.72 -3.95 -0.81
C SER A 123 7.30 -4.46 -0.61
N LEU A 124 6.92 -4.72 0.64
CA LEU A 124 5.63 -5.33 0.98
C LEU A 124 4.78 -4.34 1.75
N SER A 125 3.46 -4.41 1.54
CA SER A 125 2.50 -3.53 2.23
C SER A 125 1.13 -4.20 2.33
N ASN A 126 0.21 -3.53 3.02
CA ASN A 126 -1.21 -3.86 3.04
C ASN A 126 -2.00 -2.68 2.43
N HIS A 127 -2.96 -2.99 1.55
CA HIS A 127 -3.69 -2.00 0.76
C HIS A 127 -5.14 -1.82 1.23
N THR A 128 -5.35 -1.76 2.55
CA THR A 128 -6.68 -1.49 3.12
C THR A 128 -7.15 -0.08 2.81
N TYR A 129 -8.38 0.03 2.30
CA TYR A 129 -9.08 1.30 2.09
C TYR A 129 -9.99 1.57 3.28
N TRP A 130 -9.78 2.70 3.94
CA TRP A 130 -10.47 3.06 5.17
C TRP A 130 -11.52 4.13 4.93
N ASN A 131 -12.70 3.95 5.52
CA ASN A 131 -13.70 4.99 5.70
C ASN A 131 -14.23 4.96 7.15
N LEU A 132 -13.66 5.82 8.00
CA LEU A 132 -14.10 6.01 9.39
C LEU A 132 -15.54 6.56 9.56
N GLY A 133 -16.18 7.03 8.49
CA GLY A 133 -17.63 7.28 8.47
C GLY A 133 -18.45 5.99 8.53
N GLY A 134 -17.85 4.87 8.10
CA GLY A 134 -18.53 3.59 7.99
C GLY A 134 -19.51 3.57 6.81
N PRO A 135 -20.53 2.68 6.83
CA PRO A 135 -21.42 2.48 5.70
C PRO A 135 -22.37 3.65 5.44
N THR A 136 -22.42 4.64 6.33
CA THR A 136 -23.28 5.83 6.19
C THR A 136 -22.65 6.93 5.36
N GLU A 137 -21.32 6.90 5.14
CA GLU A 137 -20.58 7.90 4.37
C GLU A 137 -20.11 7.33 3.05
N THR A 138 -20.36 8.07 1.96
CA THR A 138 -19.95 7.67 0.61
C THR A 138 -18.62 8.29 0.18
N THR A 139 -18.10 9.28 0.91
CA THR A 139 -16.80 9.93 0.64
C THR A 139 -15.96 9.98 1.91
N ILE A 140 -14.73 10.48 1.78
CA ILE A 140 -13.79 10.72 2.89
C ILE A 140 -13.54 12.21 3.12
N ASP A 141 -14.40 13.06 2.58
CA ASP A 141 -14.17 14.52 2.54
C ASP A 141 -14.11 15.13 3.94
N ASP A 142 -14.86 14.57 4.89
CA ASP A 142 -14.93 15.04 6.27
C ASP A 142 -13.81 14.47 7.16
N HIS A 143 -12.94 13.61 6.62
CA HIS A 143 -11.81 13.07 7.39
C HIS A 143 -10.73 14.12 7.57
N VAL A 144 -10.20 14.18 8.78
CA VAL A 144 -9.03 14.99 9.11
C VAL A 144 -7.82 14.08 9.16
N VAL A 145 -6.85 14.32 8.26
CA VAL A 145 -5.61 13.54 8.21
C VAL A 145 -4.47 14.38 8.75
N THR A 146 -3.74 13.82 9.72
CA THR A 146 -2.45 14.31 10.19
C THR A 146 -1.35 13.34 9.77
N LEU A 147 -0.34 13.82 9.05
CA LEU A 147 0.83 13.03 8.65
C LEU A 147 2.09 13.53 9.34
N ASP A 148 2.86 12.61 9.93
CA ASP A 148 4.17 12.91 10.53
C ASP A 148 5.26 12.87 9.44
N ALA A 149 5.08 13.65 8.37
CA ALA A 149 5.97 13.68 7.21
C ALA A 149 6.20 15.12 6.75
N SER A 150 7.47 15.52 6.65
CA SER A 150 7.87 16.86 6.19
C SER A 150 8.28 16.91 4.73
N THR A 151 8.49 15.76 4.08
CA THR A 151 8.85 15.66 2.67
C THR A 151 8.02 14.60 1.94
N LEU A 152 7.96 14.71 0.62
CA LEU A 152 7.33 13.75 -0.28
C LEU A 152 8.18 13.54 -1.53
N VAL A 153 8.00 12.41 -2.19
CA VAL A 153 8.68 12.07 -3.44
C VAL A 153 7.90 12.68 -4.61
N PRO A 154 8.49 13.62 -5.39
CA PRO A 154 7.83 14.14 -6.59
C PRO A 154 7.75 13.06 -7.67
N VAL A 155 6.69 13.10 -8.46
CA VAL A 155 6.42 12.11 -9.51
C VAL A 155 6.14 12.77 -10.86
N ASP A 156 6.36 12.03 -11.93
CA ASP A 156 5.97 12.43 -13.29
C ASP A 156 4.50 12.07 -13.60
N ALA A 157 4.12 12.21 -14.88
CA ALA A 157 2.76 11.93 -15.33
C ALA A 157 2.36 10.45 -15.22
N ASP A 158 3.33 9.54 -15.16
CA ASP A 158 3.13 8.09 -14.99
C ASP A 158 3.28 7.67 -13.52
N LEU A 159 3.33 8.66 -12.62
CA LEU A 159 3.49 8.50 -11.17
C LEU A 159 4.81 7.81 -10.79
N ILE A 160 5.84 7.93 -11.62
CA ILE A 160 7.19 7.46 -11.33
C ILE A 160 7.98 8.57 -10.63
N PRO A 161 8.73 8.25 -9.55
CA PRO A 161 9.65 9.21 -8.93
C PRO A 161 10.58 9.85 -9.95
N ASN A 162 10.59 11.18 -10.02
CA ASN A 162 11.33 11.93 -11.04
C ASN A 162 12.35 12.93 -10.48
N GLY A 163 12.59 12.91 -9.16
CA GLY A 163 13.51 13.80 -8.50
C GLY A 163 13.74 13.45 -7.03
N GLU A 164 14.60 14.24 -6.39
CA GLU A 164 14.84 14.15 -4.96
C GLU A 164 13.58 14.51 -4.15
N PRO A 165 13.41 13.94 -2.94
CA PRO A 165 12.31 14.32 -2.06
C PRO A 165 12.26 15.84 -1.82
N VAL A 166 11.06 16.41 -1.92
CA VAL A 166 10.80 17.85 -1.74
C VAL A 166 10.00 18.11 -0.47
N ALA A 167 10.05 19.33 0.05
CA ALA A 167 9.25 19.71 1.20
C ALA A 167 7.74 19.57 0.92
N ALA A 168 7.01 19.02 1.88
CA ALA A 168 5.56 19.01 1.84
C ALA A 168 5.04 20.42 2.18
N GLU A 169 4.43 21.08 1.20
CA GLU A 169 3.93 22.45 1.32
C GLU A 169 2.47 22.57 0.85
N GLY A 170 1.81 23.66 1.25
CA GLY A 170 0.43 23.96 0.84
C GLY A 170 -0.53 22.80 1.11
N PRO A 171 -1.27 22.27 0.10
CA PRO A 171 -2.20 21.17 0.30
C PRO A 171 -1.50 19.85 0.67
N PHE A 172 -0.19 19.71 0.49
CA PHE A 172 0.56 18.53 0.92
C PHE A 172 1.06 18.63 2.36
N ASP A 173 1.09 19.82 2.96
CA ASP A 173 1.42 19.94 4.40
C ASP A 173 0.22 19.53 5.25
N LEU A 174 0.31 18.31 5.80
CA LEU A 174 -0.69 17.68 6.67
C LEU A 174 -0.19 17.53 8.11
N ARG A 175 0.95 18.13 8.48
CA ARG A 175 1.57 17.95 9.82
C ARG A 175 0.72 18.50 10.96
N ALA A 176 -0.06 19.54 10.71
CA ALA A 176 -1.00 20.12 11.66
C ALA A 176 -2.43 19.53 11.57
N GLY A 177 -2.65 18.55 10.69
CA GLY A 177 -3.98 18.07 10.32
C GLY A 177 -4.62 18.88 9.19
N GLY A 178 -5.37 18.21 8.32
CA GLY A 178 -6.15 18.85 7.26
C GLY A 178 -7.40 18.04 6.92
N VAL A 179 -8.54 18.74 6.75
CA VAL A 179 -9.77 18.16 6.21
C VAL A 179 -9.55 17.85 4.74
N LEU A 180 -9.82 16.61 4.31
CA LEU A 180 -9.54 16.16 2.96
C LEU A 180 -10.40 16.86 1.90
N GLY A 181 -11.68 17.09 2.18
CA GLY A 181 -12.62 17.72 1.25
C GLY A 181 -12.25 19.16 0.87
N GLY A 182 -11.45 19.85 1.69
CA GLY A 182 -10.90 21.17 1.36
C GLY A 182 -9.65 21.14 0.49
N ARG A 183 -9.19 19.95 0.08
CA ARG A 183 -7.92 19.75 -0.65
C ARG A 183 -8.09 18.88 -1.90
N ILE A 184 -8.95 17.87 -1.85
CA ILE A 184 -9.32 17.00 -2.98
C ILE A 184 -10.31 17.75 -3.89
N GLY A 185 -10.21 17.54 -5.20
CA GLY A 185 -10.97 18.28 -6.22
C GLY A 185 -10.43 19.69 -6.48
N PHE A 186 -10.01 20.41 -5.43
CA PHE A 186 -9.22 21.63 -5.51
C PHE A 186 -8.46 21.88 -4.20
N PRO A 187 -7.15 22.23 -4.21
CA PRO A 187 -6.31 22.44 -5.38
C PRO A 187 -5.74 21.14 -5.99
N LEU A 188 -6.13 19.96 -5.49
CA LEU A 188 -5.68 18.65 -6.00
C LEU A 188 -6.84 17.90 -6.69
N PRO A 189 -7.06 18.07 -8.01
CA PRO A 189 -8.19 17.48 -8.71
C PRO A 189 -8.30 15.95 -8.58
N ALA A 190 -7.16 15.25 -8.55
CA ALA A 190 -7.09 13.80 -8.41
C ALA A 190 -6.92 13.34 -6.94
N GLY A 191 -6.86 14.26 -5.99
CA GLY A 191 -6.53 13.96 -4.60
C GLY A 191 -5.05 13.60 -4.41
N TYR A 192 -4.78 12.66 -3.52
CA TYR A 192 -3.43 12.25 -3.14
C TYR A 192 -3.11 10.84 -3.65
N ASP A 193 -2.06 10.72 -4.45
CA ASP A 193 -1.37 9.46 -4.74
C ASP A 193 0.15 9.68 -4.71
N HIS A 194 0.68 9.99 -3.51
CA HIS A 194 2.07 10.41 -3.32
C HIS A 194 2.73 9.64 -2.18
N CYS A 195 4.02 9.36 -2.33
CA CYS A 195 4.83 8.79 -1.26
C CYS A 195 5.34 9.90 -0.34
N PHE A 196 4.81 9.95 0.89
CA PHE A 196 5.30 10.83 1.95
C PHE A 196 6.41 10.15 2.74
N MET A 197 7.51 10.87 2.97
CA MET A 197 8.63 10.39 3.78
C MET A 197 8.35 10.72 5.24
N VAL A 198 8.00 9.70 6.03
CA VAL A 198 7.72 9.89 7.46
C VAL A 198 8.99 10.39 8.16
N ASP A 199 8.85 11.39 9.01
CA ASP A 199 9.97 11.98 9.74
C ASP A 199 10.51 11.02 10.80
N GLY A 200 11.83 10.94 10.95
CA GLY A 200 12.50 10.09 11.96
C GLY A 200 12.91 8.71 11.44
N ALA A 201 13.20 7.79 12.37
CA ALA A 201 13.70 6.44 12.06
C ALA A 201 13.04 5.37 12.94
N GLY A 202 13.04 4.12 12.47
CA GLY A 202 12.44 2.98 13.16
C GLY A 202 10.90 2.99 13.15
N PHE A 203 10.32 2.10 13.96
CA PHE A 203 8.86 2.00 14.11
C PHE A 203 8.30 3.24 14.80
N ARG A 204 7.36 3.90 14.15
CA ARG A 204 6.81 5.20 14.58
C ARG A 204 5.41 5.41 14.00
N ARG A 205 4.70 6.39 14.54
CA ARG A 205 3.42 6.83 13.96
C ARG A 205 3.68 7.39 12.55
N HIS A 206 2.94 6.89 11.58
CA HIS A 206 2.96 7.43 10.22
C HIS A 206 1.88 8.50 10.03
N ALA A 207 0.66 8.18 10.44
CA ALA A 207 -0.51 9.00 10.23
C ALA A 207 -1.46 8.89 11.43
N ARG A 208 -2.34 9.88 11.56
CA ARG A 208 -3.56 9.84 12.37
C ARG A 208 -4.70 10.33 11.49
N ILE A 209 -5.83 9.63 11.54
CA ILE A 209 -7.03 9.98 10.78
C ILE A 209 -8.15 10.13 11.81
N ASP A 210 -8.86 11.25 11.79
CA ASP A 210 -10.03 11.46 12.65
C ASP A 210 -11.26 11.67 11.76
N HIS A 211 -12.42 11.18 12.22
CA HIS A 211 -13.71 11.48 11.62
C HIS A 211 -14.60 12.18 12.65
N PRO A 212 -14.67 13.52 12.64
CA PRO A 212 -15.32 14.31 13.69
C PRO A 212 -16.78 13.92 13.97
N THR A 213 -17.54 13.59 12.92
CA THR A 213 -18.96 13.26 13.03
C THR A 213 -19.22 11.96 13.81
N THR A 214 -18.40 10.93 13.60
CA THR A 214 -18.54 9.64 14.32
C THR A 214 -17.71 9.57 15.59
N GLY A 215 -16.72 10.47 15.75
CA GLY A 215 -15.77 10.46 16.85
C GLY A 215 -14.69 9.37 16.73
N ARG A 216 -14.60 8.65 15.60
CA ARG A 216 -13.58 7.62 15.37
C ARG A 216 -12.21 8.24 15.09
N ARG A 217 -11.17 7.51 15.49
CA ARG A 217 -9.75 7.81 15.28
C ARG A 217 -8.99 6.52 15.04
#